data_AF-A0AAW2BYC7-F1
#
_entry.id   AF-A0AAW2BYC7-F1
#
_cell.length_a   1.000
_cell.length_b   1.000
_cell.length_c   1.000
_cell.angle_alpha   90.00
_cell.angle_beta   90.00
_cell.angle_gamma   90.00
#
_symmetry.space_group_name_H-M   'P 1'
#
loop_
_entity.id
_entity.type
_entity.pdbx_description
1 polymer ?
#
loop_
_entity_poly.entity_id
_entity_poly.type
_entity_poly.pdbx_seq_one_letter_code
_entity_poly.pdbx_strand_id
1 'polypeptide(L)'
;MASSNILKLCLLLSAISLSRTWALNSSSCMKCFQNLSSIISTCNTTPYPDVCIDSLIHSNISNEISQNINTYLLYTLQTAISESEQLSSLLLDAGNSNNIIEKQKGTIPDCKELQQITTFCLQRTVSLVPQDAPINQRKLADAIAYLSAALTNKNTCLEGLDSASGPLKPALLSSIYETYMYVSNALSILASQKSHNKRRLMDMGVPTWISKKLKSRTRILESEFDPSKVLTVAADGTGNFTTITDAINFAPNNSNDKTHIYVKQGLYEENVEIPSYKTHIVLLGDGADITTITGKRSAGDGWTTFRSATLAVSGDGFLAQDICIENRAGAKKHQAVALRVNADFVALYKCHINGYQDTLYVHSFRQFYRECDILGTIDFILGNAAVIFQGCNIWSRMPMPGQFTVITAQSRDSPDEDTGISIQNCSILATNDLYSNSSSVKSYLGRPWRVYSRTVYLNSHIGSFINLAGWTQWSNDNDDQELKTLYYGEYDNDGPGSSTDDRVQWKGYYKMDVDATYNFTVSEFISGDEWLDSTAFPYDHGV
;
A
#
# COMPACT_ATOMS: atom_id res chain seq x y z
N MET A 1 51.05 69.15 34.25
CA MET A 1 50.11 68.85 33.15
C MET A 1 50.91 68.26 31.99
N ALA A 2 51.54 67.09 32.06
CA ALA A 2 51.17 65.79 32.64
C ALA A 2 49.87 65.21 32.04
N SER A 3 50.07 64.28 31.10
CA SER A 3 49.39 62.97 31.07
C SER A 3 47.86 62.94 31.02
N SER A 4 47.23 63.61 30.04
CA SER A 4 45.76 63.51 29.85
C SER A 4 45.31 62.96 28.47
N ASN A 5 46.19 62.87 27.48
CA ASN A 5 45.76 62.51 26.11
C ASN A 5 46.14 61.11 25.62
N ILE A 6 46.93 60.32 26.37
CA ILE A 6 47.30 58.96 25.95
C ILE A 6 46.39 57.89 26.60
N LEU A 7 45.83 58.15 27.80
CA LEU A 7 44.97 57.18 28.49
C LEU A 7 43.57 57.05 27.83
N LYS A 8 43.08 58.11 27.17
CA LYS A 8 41.79 58.07 26.46
C LYS A 8 41.83 57.28 25.15
N LEU A 9 43.00 57.14 24.52
CA LEU A 9 43.12 56.39 23.26
C LEU A 9 43.21 54.88 23.48
N CYS A 10 43.83 54.43 24.59
CA CYS A 10 43.90 53.00 24.92
C CYS A 10 42.58 52.41 25.45
N LEU A 11 41.72 53.21 26.12
CA LEU A 11 40.40 52.74 26.59
C LEU A 11 39.35 52.64 25.47
N LEU A 12 39.50 53.40 24.38
CA LEU A 12 38.64 53.28 23.20
C LEU A 12 39.01 52.07 22.31
N LEU A 13 40.29 51.68 22.27
CA LEU A 13 40.73 50.52 21.49
C LEU A 13 40.47 49.16 22.18
N SER A 14 40.38 49.10 23.51
CA SER A 14 39.94 47.88 24.22
C SER A 14 38.40 47.70 24.18
N ALA A 15 37.62 48.78 24.20
CA ALA A 15 36.16 48.70 24.06
C ALA A 15 35.71 48.30 22.64
N ILE A 16 36.46 48.66 21.60
CA ILE A 16 36.15 48.31 20.20
C ILE A 16 36.59 46.87 19.85
N SER A 17 37.56 46.31 20.57
CA SER A 17 37.97 44.90 20.40
C SER A 17 37.13 43.92 21.22
N LEU A 18 36.54 44.35 22.35
CA LEU A 18 35.55 43.54 23.10
C LEU A 18 34.12 43.61 22.55
N SER A 19 33.75 44.67 21.83
CA SER A 19 32.42 44.75 21.18
C SER A 19 32.35 44.02 19.83
N ARG A 20 33.48 43.89 19.12
CA ARG A 20 33.53 43.10 17.87
C ARG A 20 33.56 41.58 18.10
N THR A 21 34.12 41.11 19.22
CA THR A 21 34.07 39.67 19.58
C THR A 21 32.68 39.25 20.09
N TRP A 22 31.92 40.16 20.70
CA TRP A 22 30.52 39.89 21.07
C TRP A 22 29.53 39.99 19.89
N ALA A 23 29.77 40.86 18.90
CA ALA A 23 28.90 41.00 17.73
C ALA A 23 29.10 39.89 16.67
N LEU A 24 30.28 39.30 16.58
CA LEU A 24 30.53 38.14 15.70
C LEU A 24 30.03 36.82 16.30
N ASN A 25 29.97 36.69 17.63
CA ASN A 25 29.34 35.54 18.30
C ASN A 25 27.81 35.66 18.44
N SER A 26 27.23 36.86 18.47
CA SER A 26 25.77 37.02 18.60
C SER A 26 25.00 36.72 17.30
N SER A 27 25.57 37.02 16.13
CA SER A 27 24.94 36.74 14.83
C SER A 27 24.95 35.25 14.46
N SER A 28 26.02 34.53 14.81
CA SER A 28 26.12 33.06 14.74
C SER A 28 25.10 32.39 15.69
N CYS A 29 24.98 32.89 16.92
CA CYS A 29 24.04 32.37 17.92
C CYS A 29 22.56 32.66 17.55
N MET A 30 22.24 33.84 16.99
CA MET A 30 20.87 34.15 16.53
C MET A 30 20.41 33.26 15.36
N LYS A 31 21.30 32.99 14.39
CA LYS A 31 21.00 32.03 13.30
C LYS A 31 20.81 30.62 13.84
N CYS A 32 21.65 30.20 14.79
CA CYS A 32 21.51 28.92 15.48
C CYS A 32 20.15 28.78 16.18
N PHE A 33 19.69 29.83 16.87
CA PHE A 33 18.40 29.85 17.57
C PHE A 33 17.19 29.82 16.60
N GLN A 34 17.26 30.55 15.48
CA GLN A 34 16.23 30.51 14.44
C GLN A 34 16.19 29.15 13.72
N ASN A 35 17.35 28.57 13.42
CA ASN A 35 17.46 27.25 12.79
C ASN A 35 16.86 26.15 13.68
N LEU A 36 17.17 26.15 14.99
CA LEU A 36 16.61 25.21 15.95
C LEU A 36 15.08 25.36 16.06
N SER A 37 14.55 26.59 16.02
CA SER A 37 13.10 26.83 16.07
C SER A 37 12.33 26.28 14.85
N SER A 38 12.89 26.38 13.64
CA SER A 38 12.26 25.86 12.42
C SER A 38 12.27 24.32 12.38
N ILE A 39 13.36 23.72 12.87
CA ILE A 39 13.52 22.28 13.03
C ILE A 39 12.48 21.74 14.01
N ILE A 40 12.42 22.32 15.21
CA ILE A 40 11.46 21.94 16.25
C ILE A 40 10.03 22.10 15.73
N SER A 41 9.74 23.18 15.00
CA SER A 41 8.40 23.37 14.41
C SER A 41 8.02 22.27 13.42
N THR A 42 8.96 21.77 12.61
CA THR A 42 8.69 20.70 11.63
C THR A 42 8.57 19.34 12.33
N CYS A 43 9.44 19.04 13.29
CA CYS A 43 9.38 17.79 14.05
C CYS A 43 8.12 17.71 14.92
N ASN A 44 7.64 18.83 15.48
CA ASN A 44 6.43 18.87 16.29
C ASN A 44 5.15 18.52 15.52
N THR A 45 5.17 18.56 14.19
CA THR A 45 4.03 18.12 13.37
C THR A 45 4.09 16.64 13.01
N THR A 46 5.18 15.94 13.34
CA THR A 46 5.34 14.52 13.06
C THR A 46 4.77 13.65 14.19
N PRO A 47 4.41 12.37 13.93
CA PRO A 47 3.89 11.47 14.96
C PRO A 47 4.86 11.18 16.11
N TYR A 48 6.17 11.26 15.86
CA TYR A 48 7.22 11.01 16.87
C TYR A 48 8.23 12.17 16.93
N PRO A 49 7.86 13.33 17.55
CA PRO A 49 8.70 14.53 17.56
C PRO A 49 10.08 14.34 18.19
N ASP A 50 10.17 13.60 19.30
CA ASP A 50 11.43 13.40 20.02
C ASP A 50 12.47 12.68 19.14
N VAL A 51 12.04 11.60 18.48
CA VAL A 51 12.88 10.82 17.56
C VAL A 51 13.28 11.64 16.32
N CYS A 52 12.38 12.50 15.82
CA CYS A 52 12.70 13.44 14.76
C CYS A 52 13.83 14.41 15.19
N ILE A 53 13.71 15.00 16.38
CA ILE A 53 14.70 15.95 16.92
C ILE A 53 16.05 15.26 17.15
N ASP A 54 16.05 14.07 17.75
CA ASP A 54 17.26 13.32 18.07
C ASP A 54 18.07 12.96 16.81
N SER A 55 17.40 12.54 15.73
CA SER A 55 18.07 12.23 14.45
C SER A 55 18.87 13.42 13.89
N LEU A 56 18.36 14.63 14.11
CA LEU A 56 18.95 15.86 13.60
C LEU A 56 20.12 16.33 14.46
N ILE A 57 20.03 16.18 15.78
CA ILE A 57 21.11 16.55 16.72
C ILE A 57 22.36 15.70 16.48
N HIS A 58 22.22 14.40 16.22
CA HIS A 58 23.35 13.48 16.04
C HIS A 58 24.05 13.60 14.68
N SER A 59 23.42 14.25 13.70
CA SER A 59 23.96 14.42 12.33
C SER A 59 25.12 15.43 12.21
N ASN A 60 25.57 16.03 13.32
CA ASN A 60 26.72 16.93 13.42
C ASN A 60 26.62 18.11 12.42
N ILE A 61 25.48 18.79 12.44
CA ILE A 61 25.14 19.90 11.54
C ILE A 61 26.19 21.02 11.67
N SER A 62 27.04 21.14 10.65
CA SER A 62 27.85 22.33 10.42
C SER A 62 26.93 23.49 10.04
N ASN A 63 27.28 24.70 10.48
CA ASN A 63 26.49 25.93 10.40
C ASN A 63 26.15 26.45 8.97
N GLU A 64 26.23 25.62 7.92
CA GLU A 64 26.13 26.01 6.51
C GLU A 64 25.09 25.25 5.68
N ILE A 65 24.20 24.45 6.28
CA ILE A 65 23.28 23.61 5.50
C ILE A 65 21.99 24.36 5.11
N SER A 66 21.68 24.26 3.81
CA SER A 66 20.44 24.61 3.12
C SER A 66 19.17 24.32 3.93
N GLN A 67 18.40 25.39 4.16
CA GLN A 67 17.22 25.53 5.02
C GLN A 67 15.94 24.97 4.37
N ASN A 68 15.97 23.74 3.88
CA ASN A 68 14.81 23.16 3.19
C ASN A 68 14.30 21.90 3.89
N ILE A 69 12.97 21.71 3.92
CA ILE A 69 12.29 20.55 4.49
C ILE A 69 12.82 19.21 3.95
N ASN A 70 13.29 19.22 2.69
CA ASN A 70 13.89 18.04 2.06
C ASN A 70 15.22 17.63 2.67
N THR A 71 16.01 18.57 3.17
CA THR A 71 17.24 18.25 3.92
C THR A 71 16.90 17.44 5.16
N TYR A 72 15.91 17.87 5.94
CA TYR A 72 15.47 17.16 7.15
C TYR A 72 14.90 15.79 6.82
N LEU A 73 14.06 15.71 5.79
CA LEU A 73 13.52 14.47 5.28
C LEU A 73 14.64 13.48 4.90
N LEU A 74 15.66 13.92 4.16
CA LEU A 74 16.79 13.09 3.76
C LEU A 74 17.57 12.56 4.97
N TYR A 75 17.77 13.37 6.01
CA TYR A 75 18.39 12.89 7.26
C TYR A 75 17.54 11.84 7.95
N THR A 76 16.24 12.09 8.13
CA THR A 76 15.31 11.12 8.74
C THR A 76 15.29 9.81 7.94
N LEU A 77 15.28 9.89 6.60
CA LEU A 77 15.37 8.72 5.72
C LEU A 77 16.70 7.97 5.88
N GLN A 78 17.82 8.68 5.97
CA GLN A 78 19.14 8.06 6.14
C GLN A 78 19.25 7.35 7.50
N THR A 79 18.71 7.94 8.56
CA THR A 79 18.59 7.29 9.87
C THR A 79 17.70 6.05 9.79
N ALA A 80 16.52 6.15 9.15
CA ALA A 80 15.64 5.01 8.94
C ALA A 80 16.33 3.86 8.17
N ILE A 81 17.17 4.17 7.17
CA ILE A 81 17.97 3.17 6.44
C ILE A 81 18.98 2.50 7.39
N SER A 82 19.71 3.27 8.19
CA SER A 82 20.67 2.75 9.17
C SER A 82 20.00 1.80 10.18
N GLU A 83 18.86 2.20 10.74
CA GLU A 83 18.08 1.34 11.67
C GLU A 83 17.51 0.11 10.95
N SER A 84 17.07 0.27 9.71
CA SER A 84 16.59 -0.84 8.86
C SER A 84 17.67 -1.90 8.58
N GLU A 85 18.93 -1.49 8.41
CA GLU A 85 20.07 -2.41 8.24
C GLU A 85 20.38 -3.17 9.54
N GLN A 86 20.30 -2.50 10.69
CA GLN A 86 20.44 -3.14 12.01
C GLN A 86 19.32 -4.15 12.26
N LEU A 87 18.07 -3.77 11.99
CA LEU A 87 16.91 -4.65 12.09
C LEU A 87 17.02 -5.85 11.16
N SER A 88 17.50 -5.65 9.92
CA SER A 88 17.75 -6.75 8.97
C SER A 88 18.75 -7.76 9.54
N SER A 89 19.82 -7.29 10.19
CA SER A 89 20.80 -8.14 10.86
C SER A 89 20.18 -8.92 12.02
N LEU A 90 19.36 -8.27 12.85
CA LEU A 90 18.64 -8.90 13.96
C LEU A 90 17.64 -9.97 13.48
N LEU A 91 16.96 -9.71 12.37
CA LEU A 91 16.06 -10.68 11.74
C LEU A 91 16.80 -11.91 11.21
N LEU A 92 18.03 -11.76 10.71
CA LEU A 92 18.87 -12.91 10.33
C LEU A 92 19.10 -13.82 11.54
N ASP A 93 19.48 -13.25 12.68
CA ASP A 93 19.70 -13.98 13.94
C ASP A 93 18.42 -14.60 14.51
N ALA A 94 17.27 -13.94 14.32
CA ALA A 94 15.96 -14.44 14.71
C ALA A 94 15.59 -15.75 14.00
N GLY A 95 16.15 -16.00 12.81
CA GLY A 95 15.94 -17.25 12.06
C GLY A 95 16.62 -18.48 12.65
N ASN A 96 17.44 -18.34 13.70
CA ASN A 96 18.06 -19.46 14.39
C ASN A 96 17.08 -20.09 15.39
N SER A 97 17.00 -21.43 15.40
CA SER A 97 15.89 -22.23 15.96
C SER A 97 15.56 -22.07 17.46
N ASN A 98 16.31 -21.26 18.20
CA ASN A 98 16.11 -21.03 19.63
C ASN A 98 15.79 -19.56 19.99
N ASN A 99 15.86 -18.63 19.02
CA ASN A 99 15.74 -17.20 19.28
C ASN A 99 14.29 -16.70 19.19
N ILE A 100 13.56 -17.19 18.17
CA ILE A 100 12.12 -16.99 18.00
C ILE A 100 11.47 -18.36 17.74
N ILE A 101 10.40 -18.62 18.48
CA ILE A 101 9.54 -19.79 18.34
C ILE A 101 8.29 -19.34 17.60
N GLU A 102 8.21 -19.67 16.31
CA GLU A 102 7.09 -19.35 15.44
C GLU A 102 5.90 -20.29 15.72
N LYS A 103 4.71 -19.72 15.94
CA LYS A 103 3.47 -20.50 16.04
C LYS A 103 2.85 -20.78 14.67
N GLN A 104 3.03 -19.85 13.73
CA GLN A 104 2.66 -19.99 12.33
C GLN A 104 3.93 -20.11 11.48
N LYS A 105 3.92 -21.02 10.51
CA LYS A 105 4.99 -21.24 9.55
C LYS A 105 5.19 -19.97 8.72
N GLY A 106 6.38 -19.41 8.79
CA GLY A 106 6.80 -18.34 7.91
C GLY A 106 6.82 -16.96 8.56
N THR A 107 6.58 -16.84 9.87
CA THR A 107 6.61 -15.56 10.59
C THR A 107 7.94 -14.82 10.41
N ILE A 108 9.08 -15.47 10.66
CA ILE A 108 10.39 -14.82 10.47
C ILE A 108 10.74 -14.63 8.99
N PRO A 109 10.52 -15.62 8.11
CA PRO A 109 10.65 -15.41 6.66
C PRO A 109 9.83 -14.22 6.14
N ASP A 110 8.60 -14.00 6.62
CA ASP A 110 7.76 -12.85 6.27
C ASP A 110 8.42 -11.55 6.70
N CYS A 111 8.79 -11.44 7.97
CA CYS A 111 9.49 -10.25 8.46
C CYS A 111 10.77 -9.95 7.67
N LYS A 112 11.54 -10.96 7.26
CA LYS A 112 12.74 -10.78 6.44
C LYS A 112 12.42 -10.23 5.05
N GLU A 113 11.46 -10.84 4.35
CA GLU A 113 11.02 -10.41 3.02
C GLU A 113 10.47 -8.97 3.06
N LEU A 114 9.57 -8.71 4.01
CA LEU A 114 8.95 -7.40 4.23
C LEU A 114 9.98 -6.33 4.59
N GLN A 115 10.98 -6.67 5.41
CA GLN A 115 12.05 -5.73 5.76
C GLN A 115 12.97 -5.41 4.57
N GLN A 116 13.24 -6.39 3.70
CA GLN A 116 13.98 -6.15 2.45
C GLN A 116 13.23 -5.19 1.53
N ILE A 117 11.91 -5.37 1.40
CA ILE A 117 11.05 -4.45 0.63
C ILE A 117 11.05 -3.05 1.27
N THR A 118 10.95 -2.94 2.60
CA THR A 118 11.05 -1.66 3.31
C THR A 118 12.38 -0.95 3.03
N THR A 119 13.50 -1.68 3.06
CA THR A 119 14.83 -1.12 2.76
C THR A 119 14.88 -0.57 1.34
N PHE A 120 14.33 -1.30 0.37
CA PHE A 120 14.21 -0.85 -1.01
C PHE A 120 13.33 0.42 -1.12
N CYS A 121 12.17 0.46 -0.46
CA CYS A 121 11.29 1.63 -0.43
C CYS A 121 12.00 2.88 0.11
N LEU A 122 12.78 2.73 1.18
CA LEU A 122 13.55 3.84 1.76
C LEU A 122 14.60 4.38 0.78
N GLN A 123 15.38 3.49 0.17
CA GLN A 123 16.40 3.86 -0.81
C GLN A 123 15.79 4.53 -2.05
N ARG A 124 14.65 4.02 -2.55
CA ARG A 124 13.91 4.64 -3.64
C ARG A 124 13.41 6.03 -3.26
N THR A 125 12.87 6.19 -2.06
CA THR A 125 12.40 7.48 -1.56
C THR A 125 13.55 8.51 -1.52
N VAL A 126 14.73 8.14 -1.01
CA VAL A 126 15.92 9.01 -1.02
C VAL A 126 16.26 9.47 -2.45
N SER A 127 16.20 8.58 -3.43
CA SER A 127 16.50 8.93 -4.83
C SER A 127 15.49 9.89 -5.48
N LEU A 128 14.28 9.99 -4.93
CA LEU A 128 13.21 10.85 -5.41
C LEU A 128 13.22 12.25 -4.78
N VAL A 129 13.79 12.39 -3.59
CA VAL A 129 13.81 13.65 -2.84
C VAL A 129 15.00 14.52 -3.28
N PRO A 130 14.76 15.67 -3.95
CA PRO A 130 15.83 16.60 -4.29
C PRO A 130 16.33 17.37 -3.05
N GLN A 131 17.64 17.58 -2.93
CA GLN A 131 18.24 18.34 -1.82
C GLN A 131 17.81 19.82 -1.83
N ASP A 132 18.01 20.52 -2.96
CA ASP A 132 17.86 21.99 -3.03
C ASP A 132 16.73 22.47 -3.94
N ALA A 133 15.68 21.66 -4.14
CA ALA A 133 14.51 22.03 -4.93
C ALA A 133 13.22 21.49 -4.30
N PRO A 134 12.04 22.05 -4.62
CA PRO A 134 10.77 21.43 -4.28
C PRO A 134 10.64 20.06 -4.96
N ILE A 135 10.09 19.09 -4.24
CA ILE A 135 9.74 17.79 -4.83
C ILE A 135 8.59 17.99 -5.82
N ASN A 136 8.71 17.43 -7.02
CA ASN A 136 7.60 17.49 -7.98
C ASN A 136 6.46 16.55 -7.50
N GLN A 137 5.23 16.84 -7.90
CA GLN A 137 4.05 16.14 -7.40
C GLN A 137 4.08 14.62 -7.68
N ARG A 138 4.63 14.20 -8.83
CA ARG A 138 4.76 12.78 -9.18
C ARG A 138 5.73 12.04 -8.25
N LYS A 139 6.94 12.57 -8.10
CA LYS A 139 7.97 12.02 -7.20
C LYS A 139 7.49 12.02 -5.76
N LEU A 140 6.69 13.01 -5.36
CA LEU A 140 6.07 13.07 -4.05
C LEU A 140 5.06 11.94 -3.85
N ALA A 141 4.17 11.71 -4.82
CA ALA A 141 3.21 10.61 -4.79
C ALA A 141 3.92 9.25 -4.72
N ASP A 142 4.95 9.04 -5.55
CA ASP A 142 5.77 7.82 -5.52
C ASP A 142 6.46 7.62 -4.16
N ALA A 143 7.10 8.66 -3.62
CA ALA A 143 7.74 8.62 -2.30
C ALA A 143 6.75 8.26 -1.18
N ILE A 144 5.53 8.82 -1.21
CA ILE A 144 4.47 8.49 -0.25
C ILE A 144 4.00 7.05 -0.41
N ALA A 145 3.85 6.55 -1.64
CA ALA A 145 3.49 5.16 -1.90
C ALA A 145 4.53 4.19 -1.34
N TYR A 146 5.83 4.46 -1.54
CA TYR A 146 6.93 3.65 -0.99
C TYR A 146 6.91 3.60 0.54
N LEU A 147 6.77 4.74 1.21
CA LEU A 147 6.76 4.77 2.68
C LEU A 147 5.46 4.22 3.29
N SER A 148 4.31 4.37 2.61
CA SER A 148 3.06 3.71 3.02
C SER A 148 3.19 2.18 2.93
N ALA A 149 3.82 1.66 1.88
CA ALA A 149 4.13 0.24 1.77
C ALA A 149 5.09 -0.23 2.88
N ALA A 150 6.10 0.56 3.24
CA ALA A 150 6.99 0.25 4.36
C ALA A 150 6.23 0.16 5.70
N LEU A 151 5.34 1.10 6.01
CA LEU A 151 4.51 1.01 7.23
C LEU A 151 3.55 -0.20 7.21
N THR A 152 3.07 -0.58 6.03
CA THR A 152 2.29 -1.81 5.86
C THR A 152 3.12 -3.05 6.16
N ASN A 153 4.35 -3.14 5.64
CA ASN A 153 5.28 -4.23 5.89
C ASN A 153 5.55 -4.45 7.39
N LYS A 154 5.73 -3.36 8.15
CA LYS A 154 5.82 -3.38 9.61
C LYS A 154 4.62 -4.07 10.23
N ASN A 155 3.41 -3.65 9.86
CA ASN A 155 2.17 -4.15 10.46
C ASN A 155 2.00 -5.66 10.24
N THR A 156 2.23 -6.15 9.03
CA THR A 156 2.18 -7.58 8.70
C THR A 156 3.23 -8.38 9.49
N CYS A 157 4.47 -7.87 9.62
CA CYS A 157 5.49 -8.52 10.43
C CYS A 157 5.11 -8.58 11.93
N LEU A 158 4.59 -7.47 12.48
CA LEU A 158 4.15 -7.42 13.88
C LEU A 158 3.00 -8.39 14.17
N GLU A 159 2.04 -8.52 13.26
CA GLU A 159 0.92 -9.47 13.38
C GLU A 159 1.40 -10.93 13.40
N GLY A 160 2.36 -11.28 12.54
CA GLY A 160 3.01 -12.59 12.59
C GLY A 160 3.72 -12.84 13.92
N LEU A 161 4.43 -11.82 14.43
CA LEU A 161 5.18 -11.88 15.69
C LEU A 161 4.29 -11.89 16.93
N ASP A 162 3.05 -11.40 16.87
CA ASP A 162 2.13 -11.36 18.01
C ASP A 162 1.97 -12.76 18.62
N SER A 163 1.76 -13.76 17.76
CA SER A 163 1.60 -15.16 18.15
C SER A 163 2.90 -15.91 18.45
N ALA A 164 4.06 -15.32 18.12
CA ALA A 164 5.38 -15.92 18.33
C ALA A 164 5.87 -15.73 19.78
N SER A 165 6.90 -16.49 20.17
CA SER A 165 7.55 -16.37 21.49
C SER A 165 9.07 -16.52 21.37
N GLY A 166 9.80 -16.38 22.48
CA GLY A 166 11.26 -16.59 22.50
C GLY A 166 12.05 -15.40 23.05
N PRO A 167 13.32 -15.62 23.42
CA PRO A 167 14.14 -14.63 24.11
C PRO A 167 14.47 -13.40 23.26
N LEU A 168 14.48 -13.51 21.93
CA LEU A 168 14.81 -12.39 21.04
C LEU A 168 13.58 -11.52 20.71
N LYS A 169 12.36 -11.99 20.98
CA LYS A 169 11.12 -11.27 20.62
C LYS A 169 11.09 -9.84 21.18
N PRO A 170 11.42 -9.56 22.46
CA PRO A 170 11.39 -8.19 22.97
C PRO A 170 12.37 -7.25 22.26
N ALA A 171 13.61 -7.70 22.03
CA ALA A 171 14.62 -6.90 21.33
C ALA A 171 14.22 -6.65 19.87
N LEU A 172 13.66 -7.66 19.21
CA LEU A 172 13.15 -7.55 17.85
C LEU A 172 11.99 -6.56 17.75
N LEU A 173 11.03 -6.63 18.68
CA LEU A 173 9.92 -5.67 18.72
C LEU A 173 10.42 -4.24 18.95
N SER A 174 11.36 -4.02 19.88
CA SER A 174 11.96 -2.69 20.12
C SER A 174 12.59 -2.14 18.84
N SER A 175 13.44 -2.94 18.17
CA SER A 175 14.12 -2.55 16.94
C SER A 175 13.13 -2.26 15.79
N ILE A 176 12.06 -3.04 15.67
CA ILE A 176 10.97 -2.76 14.71
C ILE A 176 10.33 -1.40 15.05
N TYR A 177 9.88 -1.18 16.28
CA TYR A 177 9.23 0.08 16.64
C TYR A 177 10.13 1.29 16.40
N GLU A 178 11.38 1.23 16.86
CA GLU A 178 12.40 2.28 16.68
C GLU A 178 12.63 2.60 15.19
N THR A 179 12.84 1.58 14.36
CA THR A 179 13.04 1.75 12.91
C THR A 179 11.86 2.46 12.27
N TYR A 180 10.64 2.00 12.55
CA TYR A 180 9.45 2.51 11.87
C TYR A 180 8.91 3.83 12.45
N MET A 181 9.39 4.29 13.61
CA MET A 181 9.17 5.68 14.06
C MET A 181 9.80 6.68 13.08
N TYR A 182 11.03 6.41 12.61
CA TYR A 182 11.68 7.24 11.59
C TYR A 182 10.94 7.19 10.24
N VAL A 183 10.50 6.00 9.82
CA VAL A 183 9.69 5.83 8.60
C VAL A 183 8.40 6.65 8.67
N SER A 184 7.71 6.60 9.82
CA SER A 184 6.47 7.36 10.04
C SER A 184 6.70 8.87 10.02
N ASN A 185 7.78 9.36 10.63
CA ASN A 185 8.13 10.78 10.58
C ASN A 185 8.47 11.22 9.16
N ALA A 186 9.24 10.43 8.40
CA ALA A 186 9.57 10.72 7.01
C ALA A 186 8.31 10.79 6.13
N LEU A 187 7.36 9.85 6.31
CA LEU A 187 6.08 9.88 5.63
C LEU A 187 5.27 11.13 5.97
N SER A 188 5.21 11.52 7.25
CA SER A 188 4.48 12.72 7.69
C SER A 188 5.08 14.00 7.10
N ILE A 189 6.41 14.11 7.06
CA ILE A 189 7.12 15.22 6.43
C ILE A 189 6.80 15.29 4.92
N LEU A 190 6.78 14.15 4.21
CA LEU A 190 6.36 14.10 2.81
C LEU A 190 4.89 14.51 2.64
N ALA A 191 3.99 13.94 3.44
CA ALA A 191 2.55 14.23 3.36
C ALA A 191 2.24 15.72 3.58
N SER A 192 2.98 16.39 4.48
CA SER A 192 2.85 17.84 4.73
C SER A 192 3.17 18.71 3.50
N GLN A 193 3.93 18.19 2.53
CA GLN A 193 4.29 18.88 1.30
C GLN A 193 3.23 18.73 0.19
N LYS A 194 2.19 17.92 0.41
CA LYS A 194 1.06 17.85 -0.53
C LYS A 194 0.40 19.22 -0.62
N SER A 195 0.34 19.77 -1.83
CA SER A 195 -0.39 21.02 -2.06
C SER A 195 -1.88 20.76 -1.85
N HIS A 196 -2.48 21.40 -0.84
CA HIS A 196 -3.93 21.53 -0.73
C HIS A 196 -4.47 22.51 -1.78
N ASN A 197 -4.19 22.25 -3.06
CA ASN A 197 -4.85 22.96 -4.13
C ASN A 197 -6.30 22.46 -4.17
N LYS A 198 -7.19 23.17 -3.46
CA LYS A 198 -8.60 23.26 -3.81
C LYS A 198 -8.65 23.83 -5.23
N ARG A 199 -8.47 22.99 -6.25
CA ARG A 199 -8.83 23.35 -7.62
C ARG A 199 -10.34 23.59 -7.58
N ARG A 200 -10.73 24.85 -7.41
CA ARG A 200 -12.08 25.31 -7.72
C ARG A 200 -12.36 24.83 -9.13
N LEU A 201 -13.41 24.02 -9.27
CA LEU A 201 -13.98 23.57 -10.53
C LEU A 201 -14.24 24.82 -11.40
N MET A 202 -13.28 25.17 -12.22
CA MET A 202 -13.46 26.07 -13.35
C MET A 202 -13.37 25.15 -14.56
N ASP A 203 -14.54 24.75 -15.03
CA ASP A 203 -14.81 24.31 -16.40
C ASP A 203 -13.69 23.45 -17.00
N MET A 204 -13.64 22.17 -16.60
CA MET A 204 -12.99 21.15 -17.43
C MET A 204 -13.86 20.92 -18.66
N GLY A 205 -13.83 21.89 -19.58
CA GLY A 205 -14.12 21.63 -20.97
C GLY A 205 -13.30 20.42 -21.40
N VAL A 206 -13.98 19.43 -21.98
CA VAL A 206 -13.42 18.16 -22.48
C VAL A 206 -12.05 18.41 -23.09
N PRO A 207 -10.94 17.97 -22.46
CA PRO A 207 -9.63 18.28 -22.99
C PRO A 207 -9.46 17.59 -24.35
N THR A 208 -8.97 18.36 -25.33
CA THR A 208 -9.04 18.07 -26.79
C THR A 208 -8.32 16.80 -27.25
N TRP A 209 -7.58 16.13 -26.36
CA TRP A 209 -6.97 14.81 -26.59
C TRP A 209 -7.98 13.64 -26.52
N ILE A 210 -9.19 13.86 -26.01
CA ILE A 210 -10.30 12.87 -26.01
C ILE A 210 -10.86 12.61 -27.42
N SER A 211 -10.43 13.37 -28.43
CA SER A 211 -10.84 13.17 -29.83
C SER A 211 -9.95 12.22 -30.65
N LYS A 212 -8.93 11.58 -30.07
CA LYS A 212 -8.09 10.63 -30.82
C LYS A 212 -7.98 9.27 -30.14
N LYS A 213 -8.65 8.32 -30.82
CA LYS A 213 -8.40 6.86 -30.86
C LYS A 213 -9.23 5.96 -29.94
N LEU A 214 -10.55 6.08 -30.08
CA LEU A 214 -11.51 4.97 -29.95
C LEU A 214 -11.33 3.94 -31.10
N LYS A 215 -10.14 3.33 -31.21
CA LYS A 215 -9.84 2.16 -32.05
C LYS A 215 -8.61 1.43 -31.48
N SER A 216 -8.82 0.74 -30.36
CA SER A 216 -8.00 -0.42 -29.95
C SER A 216 -8.78 -1.19 -28.88
N ARG A 217 -10.01 -1.57 -29.21
CA ARG A 217 -10.69 -2.64 -28.49
C ARG A 217 -10.22 -3.95 -29.09
N THR A 218 -10.04 -4.93 -28.22
CA THR A 218 -9.68 -6.34 -28.46
C THR A 218 -8.21 -6.66 -28.77
N ARG A 219 -7.65 -7.46 -27.85
CA ARG A 219 -6.49 -8.37 -27.96
C ARG A 219 -5.11 -7.73 -27.87
N ILE A 220 -4.50 -7.86 -26.68
CA ILE A 220 -3.04 -7.92 -26.52
C ILE A 220 -2.43 -8.91 -27.54
N LEU A 221 -3.14 -9.97 -27.92
CA LEU A 221 -2.68 -10.95 -28.91
C LEU A 221 -2.62 -10.47 -30.38
N GLU A 222 -3.13 -9.29 -30.76
CA GLU A 222 -3.11 -8.83 -32.18
C GLU A 222 -2.02 -7.81 -32.51
N SER A 223 -1.30 -7.26 -31.54
CA SER A 223 -0.11 -6.44 -31.83
C SER A 223 1.09 -7.36 -32.08
N GLU A 224 1.32 -7.78 -33.33
CA GLU A 224 2.56 -8.42 -33.85
C GLU A 224 3.49 -9.03 -32.77
N PHE A 225 2.98 -9.95 -31.96
CA PHE A 225 3.78 -10.59 -30.92
C PHE A 225 4.66 -11.61 -31.63
N ASP A 226 5.98 -11.41 -31.56
CA ASP A 226 6.94 -12.41 -31.99
C ASP A 226 6.73 -13.68 -31.15
N PRO A 227 6.16 -14.77 -31.71
CA PRO A 227 5.82 -15.96 -30.94
C PRO A 227 7.06 -16.62 -30.32
N SER A 228 8.26 -16.32 -30.84
CA SER A 228 9.52 -16.82 -30.30
C SER A 228 9.95 -16.16 -28.98
N LYS A 229 9.28 -15.08 -28.56
CA LYS A 229 9.58 -14.33 -27.32
C LYS A 229 8.58 -14.57 -26.19
N VAL A 230 7.59 -15.45 -26.38
CA VAL A 230 6.58 -15.78 -25.37
C VAL A 230 6.92 -17.12 -24.73
N LEU A 231 7.03 -17.15 -23.40
CA LEU A 231 7.19 -18.39 -22.66
C LEU A 231 5.83 -19.08 -22.55
N THR A 232 5.67 -20.26 -23.14
CA THR A 232 4.42 -21.01 -23.08
C THR A 232 4.46 -22.05 -21.96
N VAL A 233 3.48 -22.03 -21.08
CA VAL A 233 3.23 -23.03 -20.05
C VAL A 233 2.05 -23.90 -20.49
N ALA A 234 2.22 -25.21 -20.50
CA ALA A 234 1.15 -26.15 -20.80
C ALA A 234 1.31 -27.43 -19.97
N ALA A 235 0.30 -27.75 -19.16
CA ALA A 235 0.30 -28.93 -18.29
C ALA A 235 0.41 -30.27 -19.08
N ASP A 236 0.03 -30.27 -20.37
CA ASP A 236 0.11 -31.43 -21.27
C ASP A 236 1.50 -31.63 -21.90
N GLY A 237 2.47 -30.77 -21.59
CA GLY A 237 3.83 -30.83 -22.13
C GLY A 237 4.00 -30.24 -23.54
N THR A 238 2.97 -29.59 -24.10
CA THR A 238 3.05 -28.96 -25.43
C THR A 238 3.67 -27.55 -25.43
N GLY A 239 4.00 -27.02 -24.25
CA GLY A 239 4.62 -25.71 -24.05
C GLY A 239 6.13 -25.80 -23.85
N ASN A 240 6.75 -24.66 -23.54
CA ASN A 240 8.16 -24.60 -23.10
C ASN A 240 8.33 -25.15 -21.68
N PHE A 241 7.31 -24.97 -20.83
CA PHE A 241 7.29 -25.42 -19.44
C PHE A 241 5.97 -26.15 -19.12
N THR A 242 5.98 -27.02 -18.12
CA THR A 242 4.78 -27.69 -17.60
C THR A 242 4.21 -26.99 -16.35
N THR A 243 5.00 -26.12 -15.71
CA THR A 243 4.59 -25.36 -14.53
C THR A 243 4.81 -23.87 -14.76
N ILE A 244 4.02 -23.04 -14.08
CA ILE A 244 4.17 -21.59 -14.11
C ILE A 244 5.44 -21.20 -13.35
N THR A 245 5.71 -21.85 -12.22
CA THR A 245 6.92 -21.62 -11.40
C THR A 245 8.21 -21.75 -12.22
N ASP A 246 8.33 -22.75 -13.09
CA ASP A 246 9.52 -22.92 -13.94
C ASP A 246 9.67 -21.78 -14.96
N ALA A 247 8.56 -21.32 -15.54
CA ALA A 247 8.58 -20.18 -16.47
C ALA A 247 8.98 -18.87 -15.75
N ILE A 248 8.49 -18.65 -14.52
CA ILE A 248 8.92 -17.52 -13.68
C ILE A 248 10.41 -17.61 -13.38
N ASN A 249 10.90 -18.78 -12.97
CA ASN A 249 12.31 -18.99 -12.66
C ASN A 249 13.21 -18.72 -13.88
N PHE A 250 12.76 -19.07 -15.08
CA PHE A 250 13.47 -18.82 -16.33
C PHE A 250 13.48 -17.33 -16.75
N ALA A 251 12.42 -16.57 -16.45
CA ALA A 251 12.33 -15.16 -16.82
C ALA A 251 13.53 -14.33 -16.33
N PRO A 252 13.96 -13.29 -17.06
CA PRO A 252 15.09 -12.44 -16.63
C PRO A 252 14.79 -11.71 -15.31
N ASN A 253 15.83 -11.54 -14.48
CA ASN A 253 15.73 -10.76 -13.25
C ASN A 253 15.92 -9.26 -13.56
N ASN A 254 15.18 -8.39 -12.87
CA ASN A 254 15.25 -6.93 -12.96
C ASN A 254 15.14 -6.41 -14.40
N SER A 255 14.32 -7.07 -15.22
CA SER A 255 14.07 -6.67 -16.60
C SER A 255 13.27 -5.37 -16.64
N ASN A 256 13.65 -4.44 -17.52
CA ASN A 256 12.81 -3.30 -17.89
C ASN A 256 11.80 -3.64 -18.98
N ASP A 257 12.02 -4.74 -19.69
CA ASP A 257 11.12 -5.24 -20.73
C ASP A 257 10.12 -6.24 -20.15
N LYS A 258 8.91 -6.24 -20.70
CA LYS A 258 7.86 -7.19 -20.32
C LYS A 258 8.23 -8.61 -20.74
N THR A 259 8.14 -9.55 -19.80
CA THR A 259 8.25 -10.98 -20.09
C THR A 259 6.87 -11.60 -20.14
N HIS A 260 6.46 -12.02 -21.34
CA HIS A 260 5.15 -12.61 -21.57
C HIS A 260 5.17 -14.12 -21.32
N ILE A 261 4.29 -14.57 -20.43
CA ILE A 261 4.10 -15.97 -20.06
C ILE A 261 2.66 -16.33 -20.37
N TYR A 262 2.48 -17.14 -21.40
CA TYR A 262 1.18 -17.63 -21.84
C TYR A 262 0.90 -18.99 -21.23
N VAL A 263 -0.17 -19.09 -20.45
CA VAL A 263 -0.56 -20.27 -19.69
C VAL A 263 -1.79 -20.88 -20.34
N LYS A 264 -1.59 -22.00 -21.03
CA LYS A 264 -2.70 -22.72 -21.67
C LYS A 264 -3.72 -23.21 -20.64
N GLN A 265 -4.93 -23.47 -21.11
CA GLN A 265 -6.00 -24.09 -20.32
C GLN A 265 -5.49 -25.31 -19.54
N GLY A 266 -5.99 -25.44 -18.31
CA GLY A 266 -5.55 -26.49 -17.39
C GLY A 266 -5.68 -26.06 -15.93
N LEU A 267 -5.56 -27.05 -15.06
CA LEU A 267 -5.49 -26.87 -13.62
C LEU A 267 -4.04 -27.01 -13.15
N TYR A 268 -3.47 -25.91 -12.67
CA TYR A 268 -2.10 -25.81 -12.19
C TYR A 268 -2.10 -25.82 -10.65
N GLU A 269 -1.83 -26.98 -10.06
CA GLU A 269 -1.78 -27.13 -8.60
C GLU A 269 -0.40 -26.73 -8.05
N GLU A 270 -0.16 -25.43 -7.90
CA GLU A 270 1.10 -24.87 -7.41
C GLU A 270 0.88 -23.60 -6.57
N ASN A 271 1.79 -23.35 -5.62
CA ASN A 271 1.90 -22.06 -4.94
C ASN A 271 2.99 -21.25 -5.65
N VAL A 272 2.59 -20.30 -6.49
CA VAL A 272 3.48 -19.50 -7.34
C VAL A 272 3.92 -18.23 -6.62
N GLU A 273 5.20 -17.89 -6.73
CA GLU A 273 5.77 -16.65 -6.20
C GLU A 273 6.45 -15.87 -7.32
N ILE A 274 6.08 -14.60 -7.48
CA ILE A 274 6.76 -13.62 -8.32
C ILE A 274 7.60 -12.74 -7.39
N PRO A 275 8.86 -13.08 -7.13
CA PRO A 275 9.68 -12.33 -6.18
C PRO A 275 9.99 -10.92 -6.71
N SER A 276 10.42 -10.02 -5.84
CA SER A 276 10.62 -8.60 -6.16
C SER A 276 11.61 -8.33 -7.29
N TYR A 277 12.58 -9.21 -7.49
CA TYR A 277 13.54 -9.13 -8.59
C TYR A 277 13.01 -9.68 -9.93
N LYS A 278 11.77 -10.18 -10.01
CA LYS A 278 11.10 -10.62 -11.26
C LYS A 278 10.09 -9.56 -11.70
N THR A 279 10.60 -8.44 -12.21
CA THR A 279 9.81 -7.28 -12.64
C THR A 279 9.19 -7.47 -14.02
N HIS A 280 8.07 -6.78 -14.28
CA HIS A 280 7.37 -6.72 -15.58
C HIS A 280 6.97 -8.10 -16.15
N ILE A 281 6.58 -9.05 -15.29
CA ILE A 281 5.99 -10.32 -15.73
C ILE A 281 4.55 -10.09 -16.20
N VAL A 282 4.19 -10.65 -17.35
CA VAL A 282 2.83 -10.63 -17.91
C VAL A 282 2.31 -12.05 -18.02
N LEU A 283 1.29 -12.40 -17.24
CA LEU A 283 0.67 -13.72 -17.21
C LEU A 283 -0.65 -13.73 -18.00
N LEU A 284 -0.74 -14.49 -19.08
CA LEU A 284 -1.89 -14.53 -19.97
C LEU A 284 -2.48 -15.94 -20.00
N GLY A 285 -3.74 -16.12 -19.59
CA GLY A 285 -4.44 -17.40 -19.69
C GLY A 285 -5.21 -17.58 -21.01
N ASP A 286 -5.79 -18.77 -21.21
CA ASP A 286 -6.72 -19.06 -22.31
C ASP A 286 -8.16 -18.57 -22.03
N GLY A 287 -8.41 -18.10 -20.81
CA GLY A 287 -9.73 -17.76 -20.29
C GLY A 287 -9.80 -18.08 -18.82
N ALA A 288 -10.36 -17.18 -18.01
CA ALA A 288 -10.42 -17.37 -16.56
C ALA A 288 -11.29 -18.56 -16.14
N ASP A 289 -12.18 -19.05 -17.02
CA ASP A 289 -12.98 -20.26 -16.78
C ASP A 289 -12.21 -21.57 -17.00
N ILE A 290 -11.09 -21.55 -17.70
CA ILE A 290 -10.40 -22.75 -18.19
C ILE A 290 -8.91 -22.82 -17.86
N THR A 291 -8.28 -21.70 -17.48
CA THR A 291 -6.92 -21.65 -16.94
C THR A 291 -6.97 -21.30 -15.46
N THR A 292 -6.60 -22.23 -14.58
CA THR A 292 -6.69 -22.03 -13.12
C THR A 292 -5.39 -22.38 -12.41
N ILE A 293 -4.88 -21.46 -11.59
CA ILE A 293 -3.84 -21.70 -10.58
C ILE A 293 -4.56 -22.00 -9.26
N THR A 294 -4.30 -23.14 -8.62
CA THR A 294 -4.99 -23.55 -7.39
C THR A 294 -4.03 -23.98 -6.29
N GLY A 295 -4.31 -23.49 -5.07
CA GLY A 295 -3.57 -23.81 -3.85
C GLY A 295 -4.52 -24.05 -2.68
N LYS A 296 -3.97 -24.46 -1.53
CA LYS A 296 -4.78 -24.76 -0.33
C LYS A 296 -4.10 -24.44 1.00
N ARG A 297 -3.08 -23.58 0.99
CA ARG A 297 -2.42 -23.14 2.23
C ARG A 297 -3.38 -22.25 3.01
N SER A 298 -3.34 -22.33 4.33
CA SER A 298 -4.26 -21.61 5.20
C SER A 298 -3.70 -21.43 6.61
N ALA A 299 -4.23 -20.46 7.35
CA ALA A 299 -3.95 -20.27 8.77
C ALA A 299 -4.35 -21.49 9.60
N GLY A 300 -5.45 -22.17 9.25
CA GLY A 300 -5.87 -23.41 9.88
C GLY A 300 -4.87 -24.57 9.74
N ASP A 301 -3.99 -24.53 8.71
CA ASP A 301 -2.89 -25.49 8.51
C ASP A 301 -1.53 -24.97 9.03
N GLY A 302 -1.58 -23.87 9.78
CA GLY A 302 -0.45 -23.24 10.45
C GLY A 302 0.38 -22.34 9.58
N TRP A 303 -0.06 -21.90 8.40
CA TRP A 303 0.64 -20.86 7.63
C TRP A 303 0.28 -19.47 8.15
N THR A 304 1.15 -18.48 7.96
CA THR A 304 0.73 -17.07 8.09
C THR A 304 -0.27 -16.74 6.97
N THR A 305 -1.15 -15.75 7.19
CA THR A 305 -2.04 -15.23 6.13
C THR A 305 -1.21 -14.81 4.91
N PHE A 306 -0.10 -14.11 5.12
CA PHE A 306 0.81 -13.64 4.06
C PHE A 306 1.36 -14.79 3.18
N ARG A 307 1.78 -15.91 3.76
CA ARG A 307 2.29 -17.10 3.01
C ARG A 307 1.23 -18.11 2.60
N SER A 308 -0.03 -17.87 2.94
CA SER A 308 -1.14 -18.73 2.51
C SER A 308 -1.51 -18.54 1.03
N ALA A 309 -1.01 -17.47 0.39
CA ALA A 309 -1.28 -17.10 -0.99
C ALA A 309 -1.01 -18.25 -1.98
N THR A 310 -1.94 -18.46 -2.91
CA THR A 310 -1.76 -19.37 -4.05
C THR A 310 -0.86 -18.72 -5.10
N LEU A 311 -1.12 -17.45 -5.44
CA LEU A 311 -0.20 -16.60 -6.19
C LEU A 311 0.22 -15.42 -5.31
N ALA A 312 1.53 -15.27 -5.12
CA ALA A 312 2.14 -14.15 -4.40
C ALA A 312 2.93 -13.27 -5.37
N VAL A 313 2.59 -11.99 -5.45
CA VAL A 313 3.23 -11.02 -6.36
C VAL A 313 3.96 -9.94 -5.56
N SER A 314 5.29 -9.97 -5.65
CA SER A 314 6.20 -8.97 -5.06
C SER A 314 7.01 -8.20 -6.13
N GLY A 315 6.93 -8.59 -7.41
CA GLY A 315 7.62 -7.93 -8.53
C GLY A 315 6.80 -6.85 -9.22
N ASP A 316 7.35 -5.64 -9.32
CA ASP A 316 6.69 -4.46 -9.89
C ASP A 316 6.30 -4.63 -11.36
N GLY A 317 5.21 -3.97 -11.77
CA GLY A 317 4.72 -3.99 -13.14
C GLY A 317 4.09 -5.32 -13.59
N PHE A 318 3.69 -6.16 -12.63
CA PHE A 318 3.01 -7.42 -12.93
C PHE A 318 1.65 -7.18 -13.58
N LEU A 319 1.37 -7.92 -14.66
CA LEU A 319 0.08 -7.91 -15.34
C LEU A 319 -0.47 -9.33 -15.41
N ALA A 320 -1.77 -9.49 -15.20
CA ALA A 320 -2.45 -10.77 -15.49
C ALA A 320 -3.74 -10.56 -16.27
N GLN A 321 -4.03 -11.48 -17.20
CA GLN A 321 -5.26 -11.47 -17.97
C GLN A 321 -5.82 -12.89 -18.18
N ASP A 322 -7.15 -13.01 -18.16
CA ASP A 322 -7.88 -14.22 -18.59
C ASP A 322 -7.43 -15.49 -17.83
N ILE A 323 -7.22 -15.37 -16.52
CA ILE A 323 -6.77 -16.47 -15.65
C ILE A 323 -7.52 -16.48 -14.30
N CYS A 324 -7.74 -17.68 -13.76
CA CYS A 324 -8.27 -17.86 -12.41
C CYS A 324 -7.16 -18.17 -11.40
N ILE A 325 -7.22 -17.50 -10.24
CA ILE A 325 -6.40 -17.80 -9.06
C ILE A 325 -7.34 -18.22 -7.94
N GLU A 326 -7.14 -19.41 -7.39
CA GLU A 326 -8.03 -19.98 -6.38
C GLU A 326 -7.26 -20.50 -5.15
N ASN A 327 -7.79 -20.23 -3.96
CA ASN A 327 -7.46 -20.99 -2.77
C ASN A 327 -8.64 -21.88 -2.33
N ARG A 328 -8.48 -23.19 -2.51
CA ARG A 328 -9.52 -24.20 -2.23
C ARG A 328 -9.49 -24.78 -0.81
N ALA A 329 -8.84 -24.11 0.15
CA ALA A 329 -8.78 -24.58 1.54
C ALA A 329 -10.17 -24.71 2.21
N GLY A 330 -11.09 -23.80 1.86
CA GLY A 330 -12.47 -23.80 2.36
C GLY A 330 -12.68 -23.03 3.67
N ALA A 331 -13.94 -22.66 3.97
CA ALA A 331 -14.28 -21.80 5.11
C ALA A 331 -13.80 -22.32 6.49
N LYS A 332 -13.71 -23.65 6.66
CA LYS A 332 -13.24 -24.29 7.91
C LYS A 332 -11.75 -24.06 8.21
N LYS A 333 -10.99 -23.60 7.21
CA LYS A 333 -9.55 -23.38 7.30
C LYS A 333 -9.16 -21.94 7.65
N HIS A 334 -10.14 -21.09 7.93
CA HIS A 334 -9.96 -19.68 8.24
C HIS A 334 -9.22 -18.95 7.11
N GLN A 335 -8.30 -18.03 7.42
CA GLN A 335 -7.59 -17.21 6.45
C GLN A 335 -6.85 -18.08 5.42
N ALA A 336 -7.16 -17.88 4.14
CA ALA A 336 -6.58 -18.66 3.05
C ALA A 336 -6.57 -17.83 1.75
N VAL A 337 -5.44 -17.18 1.48
CA VAL A 337 -5.31 -16.20 0.39
C VAL A 337 -5.21 -16.90 -0.96
N ALA A 338 -5.99 -16.44 -1.93
CA ALA A 338 -5.85 -16.83 -3.34
C ALA A 338 -4.73 -16.01 -3.99
N LEU A 339 -4.86 -14.68 -3.96
CA LEU A 339 -3.90 -13.75 -4.53
C LEU A 339 -3.41 -12.76 -3.47
N ARG A 340 -2.09 -12.63 -3.34
CA ARG A 340 -1.43 -11.54 -2.59
C ARG A 340 -0.66 -10.65 -3.54
N VAL A 341 -0.78 -9.34 -3.40
CA VAL A 341 -0.01 -8.34 -4.16
C VAL A 341 0.61 -7.29 -3.23
N ASN A 342 1.93 -7.20 -3.23
CA ASN A 342 2.74 -6.15 -2.59
C ASN A 342 3.82 -5.66 -3.57
N ALA A 343 3.38 -5.31 -4.77
CA ALA A 343 4.19 -4.76 -5.84
C ALA A 343 3.48 -3.55 -6.43
N ASP A 344 4.23 -2.60 -6.97
CA ASP A 344 3.69 -1.37 -7.55
C ASP A 344 3.33 -1.56 -9.03
N PHE A 345 2.37 -0.75 -9.50
CA PHE A 345 1.88 -0.77 -10.88
C PHE A 345 1.39 -2.14 -11.35
N VAL A 346 0.63 -2.82 -10.49
CA VAL A 346 0.03 -4.12 -10.81
C VAL A 346 -1.37 -3.95 -11.39
N ALA A 347 -1.65 -4.61 -12.52
CA ALA A 347 -2.99 -4.62 -13.09
C ALA A 347 -3.50 -6.02 -13.46
N LEU A 348 -4.78 -6.28 -13.19
CA LEU A 348 -5.46 -7.52 -13.57
C LEU A 348 -6.69 -7.21 -14.43
N TYR A 349 -6.87 -7.96 -15.51
CA TYR A 349 -7.98 -7.78 -16.44
C TYR A 349 -8.67 -9.12 -16.73
N LYS A 350 -9.98 -9.22 -16.48
CA LYS A 350 -10.75 -10.47 -16.72
C LYS A 350 -10.18 -11.69 -15.99
N CYS A 351 -9.81 -11.50 -14.73
CA CYS A 351 -9.34 -12.58 -13.87
C CYS A 351 -10.44 -13.02 -12.90
N HIS A 352 -10.41 -14.28 -12.50
CA HIS A 352 -11.23 -14.80 -11.41
C HIS A 352 -10.37 -15.00 -10.17
N ILE A 353 -10.78 -14.48 -9.02
CA ILE A 353 -10.03 -14.56 -7.76
C ILE A 353 -10.94 -15.18 -6.71
N ASN A 354 -10.71 -16.47 -6.42
CA ASN A 354 -11.69 -17.31 -5.73
C ASN A 354 -11.18 -17.85 -4.40
N GLY A 355 -11.98 -17.70 -3.35
CA GLY A 355 -11.66 -18.23 -2.03
C GLY A 355 -12.85 -18.20 -1.06
N TYR A 356 -12.52 -18.09 0.22
CA TYR A 356 -13.45 -17.91 1.32
C TYR A 356 -13.00 -16.71 2.16
N GLN A 357 -12.36 -16.96 3.31
CA GLN A 357 -11.83 -15.90 4.16
C GLN A 357 -10.46 -15.44 3.63
N ASP A 358 -10.27 -14.11 3.57
CA ASP A 358 -9.03 -13.45 3.13
C ASP A 358 -8.64 -13.75 1.66
N THR A 359 -9.61 -13.80 0.75
CA THR A 359 -9.40 -14.25 -0.65
C THR A 359 -8.35 -13.43 -1.42
N LEU A 360 -8.48 -12.10 -1.42
CA LEU A 360 -7.62 -11.18 -2.17
C LEU A 360 -6.91 -10.21 -1.22
N TYR A 361 -5.62 -10.45 -1.02
CA TYR A 361 -4.77 -9.62 -0.19
C TYR A 361 -4.07 -8.53 -1.02
N VAL A 362 -4.74 -7.39 -1.15
CA VAL A 362 -4.21 -6.13 -1.70
C VAL A 362 -3.28 -5.47 -0.69
N HIS A 363 -2.14 -6.14 -0.43
CA HIS A 363 -1.26 -5.82 0.68
C HIS A 363 -0.76 -4.37 0.65
N SER A 364 -0.05 -3.95 -0.41
CA SER A 364 0.54 -2.60 -0.49
C SER A 364 0.71 -2.11 -1.94
N PHE A 365 1.15 -0.85 -2.09
CA PHE A 365 1.40 -0.15 -3.37
C PHE A 365 0.15 0.11 -4.22
N ARG A 366 0.32 0.57 -5.47
CA ARG A 366 -0.76 0.91 -6.38
C ARG A 366 -1.18 -0.29 -7.23
N GLN A 367 -2.48 -0.56 -7.26
CA GLN A 367 -3.04 -1.72 -7.94
C GLN A 367 -4.34 -1.39 -8.67
N PHE A 368 -4.61 -2.09 -9.77
CA PHE A 368 -5.81 -1.90 -10.59
C PHE A 368 -6.43 -3.23 -11.01
N TYR A 369 -7.74 -3.38 -10.82
CA TYR A 369 -8.48 -4.59 -11.18
C TYR A 369 -9.66 -4.19 -12.07
N ARG A 370 -9.69 -4.72 -13.30
CA ARG A 370 -10.72 -4.40 -14.30
C ARG A 370 -11.49 -5.65 -14.70
N GLU A 371 -12.82 -5.57 -14.69
CA GLU A 371 -13.69 -6.66 -15.17
C GLU A 371 -13.33 -8.03 -14.56
N CYS A 372 -12.93 -8.03 -13.28
CA CYS A 372 -12.58 -9.25 -12.55
C CYS A 372 -13.78 -9.76 -11.74
N ASP A 373 -13.82 -11.07 -11.52
CA ASP A 373 -14.75 -11.71 -10.60
C ASP A 373 -14.02 -12.09 -9.31
N ILE A 374 -14.53 -11.61 -8.17
CA ILE A 374 -13.90 -11.84 -6.85
C ILE A 374 -14.92 -12.51 -5.95
N LEU A 375 -14.60 -13.69 -5.42
CA LEU A 375 -15.54 -14.52 -4.66
C LEU A 375 -15.00 -14.85 -3.26
N GLY A 376 -15.73 -14.50 -2.21
CA GLY A 376 -15.31 -14.83 -0.84
C GLY A 376 -16.39 -14.67 0.25
N THR A 377 -15.97 -14.77 1.51
CA THR A 377 -16.87 -14.72 2.69
C THR A 377 -16.51 -13.59 3.66
N ILE A 378 -15.40 -13.72 4.38
CA ILE A 378 -15.01 -12.80 5.46
C ILE A 378 -13.73 -12.11 5.02
N ASP A 379 -13.71 -10.79 5.11
CA ASP A 379 -12.56 -9.92 4.82
C ASP A 379 -11.92 -10.25 3.46
N PHE A 380 -12.74 -10.59 2.47
CA PHE A 380 -12.22 -11.28 1.30
C PHE A 380 -11.52 -10.35 0.29
N ILE A 381 -11.58 -9.04 0.51
CA ILE A 381 -10.67 -8.03 -0.05
C ILE A 381 -10.05 -7.27 1.13
N LEU A 382 -8.78 -7.54 1.44
CA LEU A 382 -8.10 -7.00 2.62
C LEU A 382 -6.72 -6.42 2.30
N GLY A 383 -6.26 -5.50 3.15
CA GLY A 383 -4.91 -4.93 3.08
C GLY A 383 -4.88 -3.40 3.04
N ASN A 384 -3.75 -2.86 2.59
CA ASN A 384 -3.44 -1.43 2.65
C ASN A 384 -2.83 -0.90 1.33
N ALA A 385 -3.15 -1.50 0.19
CA ALA A 385 -2.84 -0.92 -1.10
C ALA A 385 -3.60 0.40 -1.34
N ALA A 386 -3.13 1.20 -2.29
CA ALA A 386 -3.95 2.16 -3.01
C ALA A 386 -4.53 1.42 -4.23
N VAL A 387 -5.76 0.93 -4.12
CA VAL A 387 -6.33 0.01 -5.11
C VAL A 387 -7.66 0.49 -5.66
N ILE A 388 -7.84 0.29 -6.97
CA ILE A 388 -9.11 0.51 -7.67
C ILE A 388 -9.61 -0.80 -8.27
N PHE A 389 -10.88 -1.10 -8.00
CA PHE A 389 -11.67 -2.12 -8.69
C PHE A 389 -12.66 -1.40 -9.60
N GLN A 390 -12.62 -1.69 -10.90
CA GLN A 390 -13.48 -1.03 -11.87
C GLN A 390 -14.22 -2.06 -12.74
N GLY A 391 -15.55 -1.97 -12.82
CA GLY A 391 -16.33 -2.90 -13.64
C GLY A 391 -16.29 -4.36 -13.16
N CYS A 392 -15.93 -4.61 -11.90
CA CYS A 392 -15.76 -5.95 -11.35
C CYS A 392 -17.09 -6.50 -10.80
N ASN A 393 -17.23 -7.83 -10.77
CA ASN A 393 -18.28 -8.47 -9.97
C ASN A 393 -17.68 -8.98 -8.66
N ILE A 394 -18.25 -8.53 -7.55
CA ILE A 394 -17.79 -8.85 -6.20
C ILE A 394 -18.85 -9.72 -5.55
N TRP A 395 -18.56 -11.02 -5.45
CA TRP A 395 -19.49 -12.04 -5.01
C TRP A 395 -19.24 -12.45 -3.55
N SER A 396 -20.22 -12.19 -2.69
CA SER A 396 -20.29 -12.83 -1.37
C SER A 396 -20.88 -14.24 -1.51
N ARG A 397 -20.26 -15.23 -0.86
CA ARG A 397 -20.78 -16.60 -0.80
C ARG A 397 -21.22 -17.01 0.60
N MET A 398 -21.99 -18.09 0.70
CA MET A 398 -22.46 -18.62 1.98
C MET A 398 -21.28 -18.95 2.92
N PRO A 399 -21.21 -18.34 4.13
CA PRO A 399 -20.17 -18.64 5.11
C PRO A 399 -20.54 -19.88 5.95
N MET A 400 -19.76 -20.21 6.98
CA MET A 400 -20.14 -21.27 7.90
C MET A 400 -21.36 -20.86 8.75
N PRO A 401 -22.13 -21.82 9.30
CA PRO A 401 -23.22 -21.51 10.23
C PRO A 401 -22.77 -20.60 11.37
N GLY A 402 -23.53 -19.53 11.63
CA GLY A 402 -23.24 -18.56 12.69
C GLY A 402 -22.23 -17.48 12.31
N GLN A 403 -21.65 -17.52 11.11
CA GLN A 403 -20.81 -16.44 10.57
C GLN A 403 -21.64 -15.43 9.76
N PHE A 404 -20.96 -14.38 9.33
CA PHE A 404 -21.45 -13.32 8.44
C PHE A 404 -20.52 -13.20 7.23
N THR A 405 -20.89 -12.39 6.24
CA THR A 405 -19.95 -12.00 5.18
C THR A 405 -19.58 -10.52 5.29
N VAL A 406 -18.36 -10.20 4.91
CA VAL A 406 -17.88 -8.82 4.85
C VAL A 406 -16.87 -8.70 3.72
N ILE A 407 -17.08 -7.72 2.85
CA ILE A 407 -16.32 -7.59 1.60
C ILE A 407 -14.92 -7.05 1.90
N THR A 408 -14.83 -5.86 2.49
CA THR A 408 -13.54 -5.20 2.71
C THR A 408 -13.07 -5.20 4.16
N ALA A 409 -11.77 -5.38 4.35
CA ALA A 409 -11.07 -5.13 5.61
C ALA A 409 -9.81 -4.32 5.35
N GLN A 410 -9.98 -3.00 5.22
CA GLN A 410 -8.89 -2.09 4.86
C GLN A 410 -8.08 -1.69 6.10
N SER A 411 -6.75 -1.74 6.00
CA SER A 411 -5.83 -1.65 7.14
C SER A 411 -4.90 -0.44 7.13
N ARG A 412 -5.39 0.72 6.71
CA ARG A 412 -4.64 1.98 6.85
C ARG A 412 -4.51 2.35 8.33
N ASP A 413 -3.29 2.60 8.76
CA ASP A 413 -2.91 2.74 10.18
C ASP A 413 -2.43 4.17 10.51
N SER A 414 -2.14 4.98 9.49
CA SER A 414 -1.78 6.39 9.61
C SER A 414 -2.59 7.27 8.63
N PRO A 415 -2.96 8.51 9.02
CA PRO A 415 -3.65 9.43 8.12
C PRO A 415 -2.75 9.94 6.98
N ASP A 416 -1.43 9.84 7.13
CA ASP A 416 -0.44 10.31 6.16
C ASP A 416 -0.22 9.30 5.01
N GLU A 417 -0.70 8.06 5.18
CA GLU A 417 -0.70 7.05 4.13
C GLU A 417 -1.76 7.37 3.07
N ASP A 418 -1.36 7.31 1.80
CA ASP A 418 -2.27 7.53 0.68
C ASP A 418 -2.82 6.23 0.10
N THR A 419 -3.36 5.39 0.99
CA THR A 419 -3.85 4.04 0.69
C THR A 419 -5.35 3.93 0.94
N GLY A 420 -5.99 2.88 0.42
CA GLY A 420 -7.43 2.69 0.50
C GLY A 420 -7.97 1.82 -0.62
N ILE A 421 -9.21 1.37 -0.46
CA ILE A 421 -9.92 0.56 -1.46
C ILE A 421 -11.01 1.41 -2.12
N SER A 422 -10.94 1.56 -3.45
CA SER A 422 -11.94 2.28 -4.24
C SER A 422 -12.63 1.30 -5.20
N ILE A 423 -13.95 1.15 -5.05
CA ILE A 423 -14.78 0.22 -5.83
C ILE A 423 -15.70 1.06 -6.71
N GLN A 424 -15.52 0.96 -8.03
CA GLN A 424 -16.11 1.85 -9.02
C GLN A 424 -16.87 1.08 -10.09
N ASN A 425 -18.13 1.45 -10.34
CA ASN A 425 -18.92 0.80 -11.40
C ASN A 425 -18.92 -0.73 -11.29
N CYS A 426 -18.93 -1.26 -10.06
CA CYS A 426 -18.88 -2.67 -9.77
C CYS A 426 -20.28 -3.22 -9.45
N SER A 427 -20.45 -4.52 -9.56
CA SER A 427 -21.65 -5.22 -9.10
C SER A 427 -21.36 -5.99 -7.82
N ILE A 428 -22.05 -5.62 -6.73
CA ILE A 428 -21.96 -6.28 -5.43
C ILE A 428 -23.07 -7.32 -5.33
N LEU A 429 -22.68 -8.59 -5.40
CA LEU A 429 -23.57 -9.71 -5.65
C LEU A 429 -23.44 -10.78 -4.56
N ALA A 430 -24.45 -11.64 -4.47
CA ALA A 430 -24.46 -12.81 -3.60
C ALA A 430 -24.69 -14.07 -4.42
N THR A 431 -24.03 -15.16 -4.04
CA THR A 431 -24.37 -16.49 -4.57
C THR A 431 -25.81 -16.84 -4.21
N ASN A 432 -26.47 -17.67 -5.03
CA ASN A 432 -27.90 -17.97 -4.87
C ASN A 432 -28.27 -18.50 -3.47
N ASP A 433 -27.41 -19.33 -2.88
CA ASP A 433 -27.56 -19.87 -1.54
C ASP A 433 -27.45 -18.80 -0.45
N LEU A 434 -26.50 -17.85 -0.56
CA LEU A 434 -26.42 -16.71 0.35
C LEU A 434 -27.64 -15.80 0.20
N TYR A 435 -28.02 -15.46 -1.04
CA TYR A 435 -29.16 -14.59 -1.32
C TYR A 435 -30.45 -15.13 -0.70
N SER A 436 -30.69 -16.44 -0.86
CA SER A 436 -31.85 -17.15 -0.29
C SER A 436 -31.85 -17.19 1.24
N ASN A 437 -30.70 -16.99 1.88
CA ASN A 437 -30.53 -17.02 3.34
C ASN A 437 -30.16 -15.66 3.95
N SER A 438 -30.28 -14.57 3.17
CA SER A 438 -29.90 -13.19 3.55
C SER A 438 -30.64 -12.64 4.78
N SER A 439 -31.79 -13.22 5.14
CA SER A 439 -32.49 -12.90 6.39
C SER A 439 -31.79 -13.44 7.64
N SER A 440 -30.97 -14.48 7.49
CA SER A 440 -30.26 -15.17 8.59
C SER A 440 -28.76 -14.89 8.60
N VAL A 441 -28.17 -14.61 7.44
CA VAL A 441 -26.75 -14.29 7.30
C VAL A 441 -26.63 -12.81 7.01
N LYS A 442 -25.98 -12.08 7.93
CA LYS A 442 -25.69 -10.66 7.71
C LYS A 442 -24.52 -10.52 6.75
N SER A 443 -24.60 -9.54 5.85
CA SER A 443 -23.55 -9.22 4.90
C SER A 443 -23.24 -7.73 4.93
N TYR A 444 -21.96 -7.37 4.89
CA TYR A 444 -21.49 -5.98 5.04
C TYR A 444 -20.52 -5.58 3.94
N LEU A 445 -20.51 -4.29 3.60
CA LEU A 445 -19.58 -3.67 2.66
C LEU A 445 -18.15 -3.67 3.18
N GLY A 446 -17.95 -3.53 4.49
CA GLY A 446 -16.61 -3.55 5.08
C GLY A 446 -16.59 -3.42 6.59
N ARG A 447 -15.39 -3.57 7.15
CA ARG A 447 -15.07 -3.31 8.57
C ARG A 447 -13.62 -2.83 8.77
N PRO A 448 -13.36 -1.97 9.78
CA PRO A 448 -12.08 -1.25 9.88
C PRO A 448 -10.98 -2.09 10.55
N TRP A 449 -10.18 -2.81 9.76
CA TRP A 449 -9.08 -3.60 10.31
C TRP A 449 -8.05 -2.74 11.07
N ARG A 450 -7.85 -1.47 10.65
CA ARG A 450 -7.02 -0.50 11.36
C ARG A 450 -7.72 0.86 11.49
N VAL A 451 -7.17 1.69 12.38
CA VAL A 451 -7.83 2.91 12.88
C VAL A 451 -8.15 3.97 11.82
N TYR A 452 -7.40 4.03 10.71
CA TYR A 452 -7.64 4.97 9.61
C TYR A 452 -8.24 4.30 8.37
N SER A 453 -8.91 3.15 8.55
CA SER A 453 -9.49 2.36 7.46
C SER A 453 -10.21 3.21 6.42
N ARG A 454 -9.92 3.02 5.14
CA ARG A 454 -10.45 3.85 4.05
C ARG A 454 -11.01 3.00 2.91
N THR A 455 -12.31 3.06 2.68
CA THR A 455 -12.98 2.32 1.60
C THR A 455 -14.13 3.14 1.02
N VAL A 456 -14.25 3.15 -0.31
CA VAL A 456 -15.36 3.82 -1.00
C VAL A 456 -16.03 2.92 -2.03
N TYR A 457 -17.35 3.04 -2.16
CA TYR A 457 -18.17 2.43 -3.21
C TYR A 457 -18.83 3.55 -4.03
N LEU A 458 -18.49 3.62 -5.31
CA LEU A 458 -18.87 4.71 -6.20
C LEU A 458 -19.55 4.14 -7.45
N ASN A 459 -20.71 4.69 -7.84
CA ASN A 459 -21.48 4.29 -9.03
C ASN A 459 -21.68 2.77 -9.16
N SER A 460 -21.81 2.06 -8.04
CA SER A 460 -21.84 0.59 -8.00
C SER A 460 -23.25 0.07 -7.73
N HIS A 461 -23.58 -1.08 -8.32
CA HIS A 461 -24.82 -1.78 -8.05
C HIS A 461 -24.68 -2.60 -6.75
N ILE A 462 -25.55 -2.37 -5.77
CA ILE A 462 -25.54 -3.07 -4.47
C ILE A 462 -26.78 -3.95 -4.33
N GLY A 463 -26.57 -5.27 -4.27
CA GLY A 463 -27.64 -6.25 -4.06
C GLY A 463 -28.28 -6.17 -2.67
N SER A 464 -29.55 -6.60 -2.58
CA SER A 464 -30.40 -6.47 -1.37
C SER A 464 -29.96 -7.32 -0.17
N PHE A 465 -28.95 -8.17 -0.33
CA PHE A 465 -28.43 -9.02 0.73
C PHE A 465 -27.52 -8.26 1.70
N ILE A 466 -27.01 -7.09 1.29
CA ILE A 466 -26.24 -6.20 2.17
C ILE A 466 -27.16 -5.67 3.27
N ASN A 467 -26.70 -5.79 4.51
CA ASN A 467 -27.41 -5.30 5.67
C ASN A 467 -27.62 -3.78 5.58
N LEU A 468 -28.77 -3.29 6.04
CA LEU A 468 -29.12 -1.86 5.99
C LEU A 468 -28.08 -0.95 6.67
N ALA A 469 -27.41 -1.45 7.73
CA ALA A 469 -26.31 -0.74 8.38
C ALA A 469 -25.12 -0.48 7.43
N GLY A 470 -24.97 -1.30 6.38
CA GLY A 470 -23.91 -1.23 5.36
C GLY A 470 -22.57 -1.75 5.87
N TRP A 471 -22.13 -1.26 7.03
CA TRP A 471 -20.79 -1.46 7.58
C TRP A 471 -20.88 -2.09 8.97
N THR A 472 -19.84 -2.80 9.40
CA THR A 472 -19.77 -3.40 10.75
C THR A 472 -18.47 -3.03 11.48
N GLN A 473 -18.52 -2.97 12.81
CA GLN A 473 -17.34 -2.70 13.65
C GLN A 473 -16.32 -3.83 13.54
N TRP A 474 -15.05 -3.53 13.81
CA TRP A 474 -13.99 -4.54 13.85
C TRP A 474 -14.07 -5.39 15.11
N SER A 475 -14.18 -4.73 16.27
CA SER A 475 -14.38 -5.33 17.57
C SER A 475 -15.60 -4.68 18.26
N ASN A 476 -16.18 -5.37 19.25
CA ASN A 476 -17.27 -4.82 20.07
C ASN A 476 -16.72 -4.14 21.34
N ASP A 477 -15.45 -3.77 21.35
CA ASP A 477 -14.83 -3.11 22.50
C ASP A 477 -15.32 -1.65 22.58
N ASN A 478 -15.23 -1.04 23.77
CA ASN A 478 -15.69 0.33 24.00
C ASN A 478 -14.75 1.40 23.39
N ASP A 479 -13.74 0.99 22.64
CA ASP A 479 -12.89 1.90 21.87
C ASP A 479 -13.56 2.19 20.54
N ASP A 480 -13.95 3.44 20.33
CA ASP A 480 -14.62 3.92 19.12
C ASP A 480 -13.70 4.81 18.28
N GLN A 481 -12.39 4.80 18.55
CA GLN A 481 -11.42 5.64 17.87
C GLN A 481 -11.46 5.40 16.36
N GLU A 482 -11.43 4.14 15.91
CA GLU A 482 -11.48 3.80 14.50
C GLU A 482 -12.77 4.31 13.83
N LEU A 483 -13.90 4.29 14.54
CA LEU A 483 -15.19 4.77 14.02
C LEU A 483 -15.24 6.29 13.85
N LYS A 484 -14.31 7.01 14.50
CA LYS A 484 -14.14 8.46 14.38
C LYS A 484 -13.13 8.86 13.31
N THR A 485 -12.16 8.00 13.00
CA THR A 485 -11.01 8.30 12.12
C THR A 485 -11.03 7.58 10.79
N LEU A 486 -11.80 6.50 10.64
CA LEU A 486 -12.01 5.83 9.35
C LEU A 486 -12.67 6.77 8.32
N TYR A 487 -12.59 6.39 7.05
CA TYR A 487 -13.31 7.04 5.95
C TYR A 487 -14.02 5.99 5.11
N TYR A 488 -15.32 5.79 5.38
CA TYR A 488 -16.19 4.91 4.60
C TYR A 488 -17.19 5.72 3.81
N GLY A 489 -17.10 5.62 2.48
CA GLY A 489 -17.82 6.49 1.56
C GLY A 489 -18.72 5.73 0.60
N GLU A 490 -19.92 6.26 0.36
CA GLU A 490 -20.84 5.77 -0.68
C GLU A 490 -21.27 6.95 -1.56
N TYR A 491 -21.13 6.82 -2.89
CA TYR A 491 -21.52 7.81 -3.88
C TYR A 491 -22.34 7.18 -5.01
N ASP A 492 -23.55 7.70 -5.23
CA ASP A 492 -24.43 7.38 -6.38
C ASP A 492 -24.52 5.88 -6.73
N ASN A 493 -24.57 5.04 -5.68
CA ASN A 493 -24.76 3.60 -5.82
C ASN A 493 -26.24 3.29 -6.12
N ASP A 494 -26.49 2.31 -6.97
CA ASP A 494 -27.84 1.85 -7.32
C ASP A 494 -28.12 0.44 -6.77
N GLY A 495 -29.35 -0.04 -6.99
CA GLY A 495 -29.76 -1.37 -6.57
C GLY A 495 -30.44 -1.41 -5.20
N PRO A 496 -31.08 -2.52 -4.86
CA PRO A 496 -31.94 -2.60 -3.69
C PRO A 496 -31.20 -2.55 -2.34
N GLY A 497 -29.88 -2.75 -2.32
CA GLY A 497 -29.03 -2.62 -1.12
C GLY A 497 -28.33 -1.26 -0.98
N SER A 498 -28.53 -0.32 -1.91
CA SER A 498 -27.79 0.95 -1.93
C SER A 498 -28.38 2.07 -1.09
N SER A 499 -29.57 1.89 -0.51
CA SER A 499 -30.19 2.91 0.35
C SER A 499 -29.26 3.28 1.52
N THR A 500 -29.06 4.58 1.72
CA THR A 500 -28.19 5.12 2.78
C THR A 500 -28.92 5.50 4.05
N ASP A 501 -30.25 5.37 4.10
CA ASP A 501 -31.09 5.98 5.15
C ASP A 501 -30.90 5.32 6.53
N ASP A 502 -30.59 4.03 6.55
CA ASP A 502 -30.42 3.22 7.76
C ASP A 502 -28.95 2.82 8.01
N ARG A 503 -28.01 3.49 7.32
CA ARG A 503 -26.57 3.25 7.50
C ARG A 503 -26.13 3.61 8.92
N VAL A 504 -25.00 3.03 9.33
CA VAL A 504 -24.33 3.37 10.58
C VAL A 504 -24.13 4.89 10.75
N GLN A 505 -24.25 5.38 11.98
CA GLN A 505 -24.12 6.81 12.31
C GLN A 505 -22.69 7.17 12.79
N TRP A 506 -21.68 6.47 12.27
CA TRP A 506 -20.29 6.71 12.66
C TRP A 506 -19.79 8.03 12.08
N LYS A 507 -18.92 8.74 12.82
CA LYS A 507 -18.34 10.00 12.35
C LYS A 507 -17.48 9.81 11.08
N GLY A 508 -16.85 8.64 10.93
CA GLY A 508 -16.08 8.28 9.74
C GLY A 508 -16.90 7.79 8.55
N TYR A 509 -18.23 7.67 8.66
CA TYR A 509 -19.09 7.31 7.53
C TYR A 509 -19.55 8.57 6.78
N TYR A 510 -19.51 8.51 5.44
CA TYR A 510 -19.80 9.63 4.56
C TYR A 510 -20.73 9.20 3.42
N LYS A 511 -21.91 9.83 3.35
CA LYS A 511 -22.64 9.95 2.09
C LYS A 511 -21.91 11.01 1.26
N MET A 512 -21.19 10.57 0.24
CA MET A 512 -20.26 11.43 -0.50
C MET A 512 -20.99 12.33 -1.49
N ASP A 513 -20.35 13.45 -1.82
CA ASP A 513 -20.69 14.27 -2.98
C ASP A 513 -19.73 13.99 -4.14
N VAL A 514 -20.02 14.58 -5.31
CA VAL A 514 -19.24 14.36 -6.53
C VAL A 514 -17.79 14.84 -6.39
N ASP A 515 -17.55 15.96 -5.69
CA ASP A 515 -16.22 16.55 -5.53
C ASP A 515 -15.31 15.65 -4.70
N ALA A 516 -15.86 14.99 -3.67
CA ALA A 516 -15.12 14.03 -2.85
C ALA A 516 -14.68 12.80 -3.64
N THR A 517 -15.39 12.41 -4.70
CA THR A 517 -15.04 11.23 -5.52
C THR A 517 -13.74 11.40 -6.29
N TYR A 518 -13.36 12.64 -6.63
CA TYR A 518 -12.14 12.96 -7.40
C TYR A 518 -10.90 12.32 -6.81
N ASN A 519 -10.74 12.36 -5.48
CA ASN A 519 -9.60 11.80 -4.75
C ASN A 519 -9.50 10.27 -4.81
N PHE A 520 -10.54 9.59 -5.30
CA PHE A 520 -10.64 8.15 -5.39
C PHE A 520 -10.70 7.62 -6.83
N THR A 521 -10.55 8.52 -7.82
CA THR A 521 -10.53 8.20 -9.26
C THR A 521 -9.20 7.55 -9.70
N VAL A 522 -9.20 6.93 -10.89
CA VAL A 522 -7.98 6.31 -11.45
C VAL A 522 -6.87 7.33 -11.66
N SER A 523 -7.19 8.50 -12.22
CA SER A 523 -6.20 9.55 -12.50
C SER A 523 -5.53 10.08 -11.24
N GLU A 524 -6.27 10.22 -10.13
CA GLU A 524 -5.76 10.90 -8.93
C GLU A 524 -5.27 9.94 -7.85
N PHE A 525 -6.01 8.85 -7.59
CA PHE A 525 -5.74 8.00 -6.44
C PHE A 525 -4.53 7.08 -6.66
N ILE A 526 -4.32 6.64 -7.90
CA ILE A 526 -3.24 5.71 -8.27
C ILE A 526 -2.37 6.24 -9.42
N SER A 527 -2.51 7.52 -9.77
CA SER A 527 -1.83 8.14 -10.92
C SER A 527 -1.98 7.31 -12.20
N GLY A 528 -3.15 6.73 -12.44
CA GLY A 528 -3.36 5.66 -13.42
C GLY A 528 -2.96 6.04 -14.84
N ASP A 529 -3.21 7.28 -15.24
CA ASP A 529 -2.88 7.83 -16.56
C ASP A 529 -1.38 7.75 -16.90
N GLU A 530 -0.51 7.64 -15.87
CA GLU A 530 0.93 7.59 -16.06
C GLU A 530 1.46 6.19 -16.40
N TRP A 531 0.69 5.13 -16.13
CA TRP A 531 1.17 3.75 -16.25
C TRP A 531 0.17 2.77 -16.89
N LEU A 532 -1.15 2.96 -16.70
CA LEU A 532 -2.18 2.05 -17.22
C LEU A 532 -2.25 2.04 -18.75
N ASP A 533 -1.99 3.18 -19.42
CA ASP A 533 -1.92 3.25 -20.88
C ASP A 533 -0.93 2.25 -21.48
N SER A 534 0.18 1.99 -20.77
CA SER A 534 1.21 1.06 -21.21
C SER A 534 0.79 -0.42 -21.08
N THR A 535 -0.28 -0.71 -20.34
CA THR A 535 -0.76 -2.09 -20.08
C THR A 535 -1.63 -2.62 -21.22
N ALA A 536 -2.22 -1.71 -22.02
CA ALA A 536 -3.29 -1.99 -23.00
C ALA A 536 -4.60 -2.53 -22.38
N PHE A 537 -4.74 -2.55 -21.05
CA PHE A 537 -6.01 -2.84 -20.39
C PHE A 537 -6.93 -1.61 -20.44
N PRO A 538 -8.25 -1.81 -20.61
CA PRO A 538 -9.19 -0.71 -20.56
C PRO A 538 -9.32 -0.17 -19.14
N TYR A 539 -9.42 1.15 -19.00
CA TYR A 539 -9.75 1.81 -17.75
C TYR A 539 -10.50 3.11 -18.03
N ASP A 540 -11.33 3.51 -17.09
CA ASP A 540 -11.98 4.82 -17.08
C ASP A 540 -11.22 5.72 -16.09
N HIS A 541 -10.86 6.93 -16.52
CA HIS A 541 -10.05 7.88 -15.73
C HIS A 541 -10.73 8.29 -14.41
N GLY A 542 -12.05 8.42 -14.44
CA GLY A 542 -12.90 8.89 -13.35
C GLY A 542 -14.06 7.94 -13.05
N VAL A 543 -14.96 8.43 -12.20
CA VAL A 543 -16.14 7.73 -11.69
C VAL A 543 -17.37 8.07 -12.51
#